data_AF-X1KQD5-F1
#
_entry.id   AF-X1KQD5-F1
#
_cell.length_a   1.000
_cell.length_b   1.000
_cell.length_c   1.000
_cell.angle_alpha   90.00
_cell.angle_beta   90.00
_cell.angle_gamma   90.00
#
_symmetry.space_group_name_H-M   'P 1'
#
loop_
_entity.id
_entity.type
_entity.pdbx_description
1 polymer ?
#
loop_
_entity_poly.entity_id
_entity_poly.type
_entity_poly.pdbx_seq_one_letter_code
_entity_poly.pdbx_strand_id
1 'polypeptide(L)'
;MVEKIKRYIYDGDVYQINFSQRFECDYNARPIDLYHWQNHYNPSGYAAYIDGGSFHIVSASPEMFITIADGVISTKPIKGTRPRISDAGKGKQINAKNFDELLYSEKEQAELNMIIDLERNDVARICEHGTRKVIQPRTIESYPTVFHAVATVAGQLQKDVTFCDILKAMFPGGSITGAPKIRSMEIIDETEPTERGVYTGGIGFISIDGSV
;
A
#
# COMPACT_ATOMS: atom_id res chain seq x y z
N MET A 1 12.44 18.73 -8.57
CA MET A 1 12.34 17.45 -7.82
C MET A 1 12.49 16.23 -8.72
N VAL A 2 11.57 16.01 -9.67
CA VAL A 2 11.49 14.75 -10.43
C VAL A 2 12.78 14.41 -11.19
N GLU A 3 13.44 15.39 -11.81
CA GLU A 3 14.72 15.14 -12.51
C GLU A 3 15.85 14.72 -11.57
N LYS A 4 15.85 15.22 -10.32
CA LYS A 4 16.81 14.78 -9.28
C LYS A 4 16.55 13.33 -8.87
N ILE A 5 15.29 12.94 -8.71
CA ILE A 5 14.89 11.56 -8.40
C ILE A 5 15.26 10.61 -9.55
N LYS A 6 15.02 11.01 -10.79
CA LYS A 6 15.46 10.23 -11.97
C LYS A 6 16.97 10.04 -11.98
N ARG A 7 17.74 11.05 -11.55
CA ARG A 7 19.20 10.93 -11.46
C ARG A 7 19.62 9.84 -10.48
N TYR A 8 19.01 9.75 -9.30
CA TYR A 8 19.23 8.65 -8.36
C TYR A 8 18.91 7.27 -8.97
N ILE A 9 17.89 7.18 -9.82
CA ILE A 9 17.59 5.94 -10.55
C ILE A 9 18.68 5.63 -11.58
N TYR A 10 19.12 6.62 -12.36
CA TYR A 10 20.17 6.44 -13.37
C TYR A 10 21.54 6.11 -12.78
N ASP A 11 21.87 6.68 -11.63
CA ASP A 11 23.14 6.43 -10.93
C ASP A 11 23.11 5.10 -10.15
N GLY A 12 21.94 4.44 -10.07
CA GLY A 12 21.77 3.11 -9.49
C GLY A 12 21.57 3.09 -7.97
N ASP A 13 21.28 4.24 -7.35
CA ASP A 13 20.95 4.32 -5.91
C ASP A 13 19.65 3.56 -5.58
N VAL A 14 18.68 3.64 -6.49
CA VAL A 14 17.34 3.05 -6.34
C VAL A 14 16.79 2.56 -7.68
N TYR A 15 15.94 1.54 -7.65
CA TYR A 15 15.16 1.09 -8.81
C TYR A 15 13.84 1.87 -8.94
N GLN A 16 13.24 2.22 -7.81
CA GLN A 16 11.95 2.92 -7.74
C GLN A 16 11.88 3.76 -6.47
N ILE A 17 11.24 4.92 -6.56
CA ILE A 17 10.83 5.76 -5.43
C ILE A 17 9.38 6.15 -5.61
N ASN A 18 8.59 6.03 -4.56
CA ASN A 18 7.26 6.62 -4.43
C ASN A 18 7.44 8.05 -3.93
N PHE A 19 7.24 9.03 -4.81
CA PHE A 19 7.32 10.45 -4.50
C PHE A 19 5.92 11.05 -4.40
N SER A 20 5.70 11.88 -3.40
CA SER A 20 4.40 12.46 -3.10
C SER A 20 4.44 13.99 -3.06
N GLN A 21 3.25 14.58 -3.17
CA GLN A 21 3.03 16.01 -2.99
C GLN A 21 1.82 16.20 -2.09
N ARG A 22 1.89 17.19 -1.22
CA ARG A 22 0.77 17.54 -0.33
C ARG A 22 -0.11 18.58 -1.00
N PHE A 23 -1.41 18.35 -0.97
CA PHE A 23 -2.43 19.33 -1.32
C PHE A 23 -3.15 19.79 -0.06
N GLU A 24 -3.38 21.09 0.04
CA GLU A 24 -4.03 21.71 1.19
C GLU A 24 -5.12 22.67 0.69
N CYS A 25 -6.24 22.70 1.38
CA CYS A 25 -7.31 23.66 1.16
C CYS A 25 -8.07 23.91 2.48
N ASP A 26 -8.69 25.08 2.58
CA ASP A 26 -9.60 25.36 3.69
C ASP A 26 -10.83 24.44 3.60
N TYR A 27 -11.18 23.82 4.72
CA TYR A 27 -12.33 22.93 4.81
C TYR A 27 -13.31 23.42 5.87
N ASN A 28 -14.41 24.03 5.41
CA ASN A 28 -15.44 24.64 6.26
C ASN A 28 -16.69 23.74 6.38
N ALA A 29 -16.49 22.49 6.77
CA ALA A 29 -17.57 21.54 7.05
C ALA A 29 -17.14 20.56 8.16
N ARG A 30 -18.04 19.69 8.62
CA ARG A 30 -17.69 18.74 9.67
C ARG A 30 -16.83 17.62 9.07
N PRO A 31 -15.70 17.23 9.69
CA PRO A 31 -14.83 16.16 9.16
C PRO A 31 -15.56 14.84 8.88
N ILE A 32 -16.57 14.51 9.69
CA ILE A 32 -17.40 13.31 9.48
C ILE A 32 -18.21 13.35 8.18
N ASP A 33 -18.58 14.54 7.70
CA ASP A 33 -19.29 14.70 6.42
C ASP A 33 -18.38 14.32 5.25
N LEU A 34 -17.07 14.61 5.33
CA LEU A 34 -16.08 14.16 4.36
C LEU A 34 -15.96 12.63 4.35
N TYR A 35 -15.96 11.99 5.53
CA TYR A 35 -15.92 10.52 5.62
C TYR A 35 -17.15 9.86 4.99
N HIS A 36 -18.35 10.39 5.25
CA HIS A 36 -19.58 9.91 4.62
C HIS A 36 -19.56 10.11 3.11
N TRP A 37 -19.14 11.29 2.63
CA TRP A 37 -19.01 11.57 1.21
C TRP A 37 -18.01 10.61 0.56
N GLN A 38 -16.82 10.44 1.14
CA GLN A 38 -15.79 9.52 0.65
C GLN A 38 -16.33 8.10 0.54
N ASN A 39 -16.95 7.54 1.58
CA ASN A 39 -17.45 6.18 1.53
C ASN A 39 -18.61 5.98 0.54
N HIS A 40 -19.37 7.03 0.25
CA HIS A 40 -20.42 6.98 -0.75
C HIS A 40 -19.85 6.92 -2.18
N TYR A 41 -18.83 7.73 -2.48
CA TYR A 41 -18.31 7.89 -3.85
C TYR A 41 -17.03 7.09 -4.15
N ASN A 42 -16.24 6.78 -3.13
CA ASN A 42 -15.01 6.00 -3.19
C ASN A 42 -14.93 5.01 -2.00
N PRO A 43 -15.83 4.01 -1.96
CA PRO A 43 -15.82 3.00 -0.90
C PRO A 43 -14.50 2.23 -0.92
N SER A 44 -13.87 2.09 0.25
CA SER A 44 -12.66 1.29 0.41
C SER A 44 -12.83 0.22 1.50
N GLY A 45 -12.18 -0.93 1.32
CA GLY A 45 -12.22 -2.05 2.26
C GLY A 45 -11.62 -1.72 3.64
N TYR A 46 -10.73 -0.71 3.69
CA TYR A 46 -10.03 -0.28 4.90
C TYR A 46 -10.22 1.22 5.17
N ALA A 47 -11.43 1.73 4.88
CA ALA A 47 -11.75 3.12 5.20
C ALA A 47 -11.71 3.36 6.72
N ALA A 48 -11.25 4.53 7.14
CA ALA A 48 -11.16 4.89 8.56
C ALA A 48 -11.53 6.36 8.80
N TYR A 49 -12.12 6.59 9.97
CA TYR A 49 -12.34 7.92 10.55
C TYR A 49 -11.73 7.92 11.96
N ILE A 50 -10.85 8.86 12.25
CA ILE A 50 -10.28 9.06 13.58
C ILE A 50 -10.54 10.50 14.00
N ASP A 51 -11.22 10.66 15.13
CA ASP A 51 -11.33 11.93 15.84
C ASP A 51 -10.27 11.97 16.95
N GLY A 52 -9.23 12.77 16.73
CA GLY A 52 -8.13 13.00 17.67
C GLY A 52 -8.36 14.22 18.57
N GLY A 53 -9.56 14.81 18.57
CA GLY A 53 -9.89 16.05 19.27
C GLY A 53 -9.36 17.28 18.53
N SER A 54 -8.04 17.48 18.52
CA SER A 54 -7.42 18.65 17.85
C SER A 54 -7.20 18.44 16.34
N PHE A 55 -7.37 17.20 15.85
CA PHE A 55 -7.24 16.84 14.45
C PHE A 55 -8.17 15.68 14.10
N HIS A 56 -8.43 15.50 12.81
CA HIS A 56 -9.25 14.42 12.30
C HIS A 56 -8.52 13.73 11.14
N ILE A 57 -8.68 12.41 11.02
CA ILE A 57 -8.18 11.63 9.89
C ILE A 57 -9.37 11.02 9.18
N VAL A 58 -9.45 11.25 7.86
CA VAL A 58 -10.39 10.61 6.95
C VAL A 58 -9.58 9.84 5.93
N SER A 59 -9.74 8.52 5.86
CA SER A 59 -8.93 7.64 5.02
C SER A 59 -9.78 6.70 4.17
N ALA A 60 -9.36 6.52 2.92
CA ALA A 60 -9.86 5.52 1.96
C ALA A 60 -8.77 4.50 1.63
N SER A 61 -8.10 3.90 2.62
CA SER A 61 -6.94 3.03 2.34
C SER A 61 -7.34 1.84 1.46
N PRO A 62 -6.74 1.66 0.27
CA PRO A 62 -7.04 0.54 -0.61
C PRO A 62 -6.22 -0.71 -0.26
N GLU A 63 -5.15 -0.55 0.52
CA GLU A 63 -4.13 -1.56 0.74
C GLU A 63 -4.08 -1.99 2.21
N MET A 64 -3.99 -3.31 2.43
CA MET A 64 -3.75 -3.90 3.74
C MET A 64 -2.25 -3.96 3.98
N PHE A 65 -1.78 -3.25 5.00
CA PHE A 65 -0.37 -3.26 5.38
C PHE A 65 0.05 -4.62 5.96
N ILE A 66 -0.53 -5.02 7.09
CA ILE A 66 -0.30 -6.33 7.70
C ILE A 66 -1.58 -6.85 8.35
N THR A 67 -1.72 -8.17 8.38
CA THR A 67 -2.65 -8.89 9.27
C THR A 67 -1.90 -9.93 10.06
N ILE A 68 -2.31 -10.20 11.30
CA ILE A 68 -1.77 -11.29 12.12
C ILE A 68 -2.93 -12.10 12.71
N ALA A 69 -2.98 -13.39 12.39
CA ALA A 69 -3.92 -14.32 12.97
C ALA A 69 -3.25 -15.67 13.16
N ASP A 70 -3.43 -16.28 14.34
CA ASP A 70 -2.83 -17.59 14.68
C ASP A 70 -1.31 -17.67 14.43
N GLY A 71 -0.61 -16.56 14.70
CA GLY A 71 0.83 -16.41 14.46
C GLY A 71 1.24 -16.32 12.99
N VAL A 72 0.29 -16.27 12.05
CA VAL A 72 0.54 -16.05 10.63
C VAL A 72 0.44 -14.57 10.31
N ILE A 73 1.55 -13.98 9.86
CA ILE A 73 1.56 -12.63 9.30
C ILE A 73 1.28 -12.68 7.80
N SER A 74 0.49 -11.74 7.29
CA SER A 74 0.31 -11.54 5.86
C SER A 74 0.32 -10.06 5.47
N THR A 75 0.77 -9.76 4.25
CA THR A 75 0.77 -8.42 3.63
C THR A 75 0.27 -8.54 2.20
N LYS A 76 -0.44 -7.52 1.72
CA LYS A 76 -1.09 -7.52 0.40
C LYS A 76 -0.73 -6.28 -0.42
N PRO A 77 0.49 -6.21 -0.98
CA PRO A 77 0.90 -5.07 -1.80
C PRO A 77 0.04 -4.92 -3.07
N ILE A 78 -0.20 -3.66 -3.45
CA ILE A 78 -0.88 -3.28 -4.69
C ILE A 78 0.09 -2.53 -5.62
N LYS A 79 0.19 -2.98 -6.88
CA LYS A 79 0.86 -2.23 -7.95
C LYS A 79 0.13 -2.40 -9.27
N GLY A 80 -0.11 -1.28 -9.94
CA GLY A 80 -0.94 -1.22 -11.12
C GLY A 80 -2.42 -1.08 -10.77
N THR A 81 -3.00 -0.01 -11.31
CA THR A 81 -4.40 0.35 -11.12
C THR A 81 -4.98 0.77 -12.46
N ARG A 82 -6.22 0.37 -12.74
CA ARG A 82 -6.99 0.90 -13.87
C ARG A 82 -8.40 1.27 -13.43
N PRO A 83 -9.00 2.33 -13.98
CA PRO A 83 -10.34 2.75 -13.59
C PRO A 83 -11.38 1.71 -14.03
N ARG A 84 -12.40 1.53 -13.20
CA ARG A 84 -13.60 0.76 -13.51
C ARG A 84 -14.81 1.68 -13.44
N ILE A 85 -15.66 1.58 -14.45
CA ILE A 85 -16.88 2.40 -14.57
C ILE A 85 -18.13 1.52 -14.56
N SER A 86 -19.30 2.16 -14.46
CA SER A 86 -20.57 1.46 -14.64
C SER A 86 -20.61 0.70 -15.97
N ASP A 87 -21.13 -0.53 -15.98
CA ASP A 87 -21.21 -1.36 -17.19
C ASP A 87 -22.22 -0.83 -18.23
N ALA A 88 -22.94 0.26 -17.93
CA ALA A 88 -23.86 0.91 -18.84
C ALA A 88 -23.18 1.46 -20.11
N GLY A 89 -23.89 1.41 -21.24
CA GLY A 89 -23.40 1.92 -22.51
C GLY A 89 -22.12 1.22 -22.97
N LYS A 90 -21.02 1.97 -23.12
CA LYS A 90 -19.70 1.43 -23.50
C LYS A 90 -18.90 0.89 -22.30
N GLY A 91 -19.45 0.96 -21.09
CA GLY A 91 -18.78 0.60 -19.84
C GLY A 91 -18.15 -0.78 -19.84
N LYS A 92 -18.91 -1.82 -20.23
CA LYS A 92 -18.42 -3.20 -20.28
C LYS A 92 -17.18 -3.38 -21.18
N GLN A 93 -17.17 -2.72 -22.35
CA GLN A 93 -16.05 -2.79 -23.29
C GLN A 93 -14.82 -2.05 -22.77
N ILE A 94 -15.03 -0.88 -22.16
CA ILE A 94 -13.95 -0.09 -21.54
C ILE A 94 -13.35 -0.86 -20.36
N ASN A 95 -14.20 -1.43 -19.50
CA ASN A 95 -13.78 -2.23 -18.36
C ASN A 95 -12.97 -3.46 -18.79
N ALA A 96 -13.41 -4.19 -19.82
CA ALA A 96 -12.65 -5.32 -20.37
C ALA A 96 -11.28 -4.89 -20.90
N LYS A 97 -11.21 -3.79 -21.67
CA LYS A 97 -9.95 -3.23 -22.16
C LYS A 97 -9.01 -2.83 -21.00
N ASN A 98 -9.54 -2.13 -20.00
CA ASN A 98 -8.76 -1.68 -18.84
C ASN A 98 -8.25 -2.87 -18.02
N PHE A 99 -9.06 -3.92 -17.86
CA PHE A 99 -8.67 -5.15 -17.21
C PHE A 99 -7.54 -5.84 -17.97
N ASP A 100 -7.69 -6.03 -19.29
CA ASP A 100 -6.67 -6.68 -20.14
C ASP A 100 -5.36 -5.87 -20.17
N GLU A 101 -5.46 -4.54 -20.27
CA GLU A 101 -4.29 -3.67 -20.22
C GLU A 101 -3.52 -3.84 -18.91
N LEU A 102 -4.22 -3.90 -17.77
CA LEU A 102 -3.58 -4.15 -16.49
C LEU A 102 -3.03 -5.57 -16.39
N LEU A 103 -3.78 -6.57 -16.87
CA LEU A 103 -3.38 -7.98 -16.81
C LEU A 103 -2.07 -8.21 -17.55
N TYR A 104 -1.95 -7.67 -18.78
CA TYR A 104 -0.83 -7.91 -19.69
C TYR A 104 0.27 -6.84 -19.65
N SER A 105 0.17 -5.81 -18.81
CA SER A 105 1.21 -4.79 -18.71
C SER A 105 2.50 -5.37 -18.11
N GLU A 106 3.54 -5.53 -18.92
CA GLU A 106 4.88 -5.97 -18.49
C GLU A 106 5.48 -5.04 -17.44
N LYS A 107 5.26 -3.72 -17.59
CA LYS A 107 5.71 -2.71 -16.62
C LYS A 107 5.09 -2.96 -15.24
N GLU A 108 3.76 -3.07 -15.17
CA GLU A 108 3.05 -3.25 -13.89
C GLU A 108 3.35 -4.63 -13.27
N GLN A 109 3.58 -5.65 -14.10
CA GLN A 109 4.07 -6.96 -13.65
C GLN A 109 5.45 -6.85 -13.02
N ALA A 110 6.40 -6.16 -13.67
CA ALA A 110 7.74 -5.97 -13.15
C ALA A 110 7.75 -5.16 -11.83
N GLU A 111 6.99 -4.07 -11.77
CA GLU A 111 6.85 -3.26 -10.54
C GLU A 111 6.28 -4.08 -9.39
N LEU A 112 5.19 -4.84 -9.62
CA LEU A 112 4.59 -5.67 -8.58
C LEU A 112 5.53 -6.79 -8.13
N ASN A 113 6.23 -7.46 -9.05
CA ASN A 113 7.18 -8.52 -8.71
C ASN A 113 8.31 -8.01 -7.81
N MET A 114 8.84 -6.82 -8.12
CA MET A 114 9.85 -6.18 -7.27
C MET A 114 9.33 -5.90 -5.85
N ILE A 115 8.08 -5.42 -5.72
CA ILE A 115 7.46 -5.21 -4.40
C ILE A 115 7.21 -6.55 -3.68
N ILE A 116 6.74 -7.59 -4.38
CA ILE A 116 6.59 -8.92 -3.81
C ILE A 116 7.92 -9.43 -3.25
N ASP A 117 9.03 -9.23 -3.97
CA ASP A 117 10.35 -9.65 -3.51
C ASP A 117 10.85 -8.84 -2.31
N LEU A 118 10.53 -7.54 -2.27
CA LEU A 118 10.80 -6.68 -1.12
C LEU A 118 10.02 -7.17 0.12
N GLU A 119 8.70 -7.33 0.01
CA GLU A 119 7.85 -7.80 1.10
C GLU A 119 8.23 -9.21 1.54
N ARG A 120 8.65 -10.07 0.60
CA ARG A 120 9.23 -11.37 0.92
C ARG A 120 10.51 -11.24 1.75
N ASN A 121 11.37 -10.27 1.44
CA ASN A 121 12.57 -10.03 2.24
C ASN A 121 12.20 -9.59 3.66
N ASP A 122 11.24 -8.69 3.80
CA ASP A 122 10.84 -8.16 5.10
C ASP A 122 10.16 -9.22 5.98
N VAL A 123 9.19 -9.97 5.43
CA VAL A 123 8.54 -11.09 6.13
C VAL A 123 9.57 -12.15 6.53
N ALA A 124 10.59 -12.41 5.71
CA ALA A 124 11.62 -13.41 6.04
C ALA A 124 12.42 -13.07 7.31
N ARG A 125 12.53 -11.79 7.69
CA ARG A 125 13.32 -11.37 8.86
C ARG A 125 12.66 -11.75 10.19
N ILE A 126 11.34 -11.90 10.19
CA ILE A 126 10.50 -12.11 11.39
C ILE A 126 9.75 -13.44 11.37
N CYS A 127 9.84 -14.21 10.29
CA CYS A 127 9.17 -15.50 10.16
C CYS A 127 10.12 -16.69 10.34
N GLU A 128 9.57 -17.84 10.71
CA GLU A 128 10.26 -19.11 10.75
C GLU A 128 10.80 -19.47 9.36
N HIS A 129 12.03 -20.00 9.31
CA HIS A 129 12.69 -20.38 8.06
C HIS A 129 11.82 -21.35 7.24
N GLY A 130 11.67 -21.06 5.95
CA GLY A 130 10.91 -21.89 5.02
C GLY A 130 9.40 -21.68 5.04
N THR A 131 8.84 -20.89 5.96
CA THR A 131 7.38 -20.66 6.04
C THR A 131 6.89 -19.53 5.13
N ARG A 132 7.77 -18.61 4.76
CA ARG A 132 7.47 -17.51 3.84
C ARG A 132 7.04 -18.03 2.47
N LYS A 133 5.87 -17.61 2.00
CA LYS A 133 5.32 -17.95 0.68
C LYS A 133 4.46 -16.82 0.11
N VAL A 134 4.39 -16.79 -1.22
CA VAL A 134 3.36 -16.00 -1.93
C VAL A 134 2.12 -16.88 -1.98
N ILE A 135 1.13 -16.61 -1.12
CA ILE A 135 -0.09 -17.42 -1.02
C ILE A 135 -1.12 -17.07 -2.09
N GLN A 136 -1.08 -15.83 -2.57
CA GLN A 136 -1.86 -15.38 -3.71
C GLN A 136 -0.86 -14.76 -4.71
N PRO A 137 -0.58 -15.44 -5.84
CA PRO A 137 0.24 -14.84 -6.88
C PRO A 137 -0.47 -13.63 -7.47
N ARG A 138 0.24 -12.87 -8.31
CA ARG A 138 -0.32 -11.70 -9.01
C ARG A 138 -1.71 -11.99 -9.58
N THR A 139 -2.70 -11.30 -9.03
CA THR A 139 -4.12 -11.45 -9.36
C THR A 139 -4.71 -10.07 -9.59
N ILE A 140 -5.61 -9.93 -10.57
CA ILE A 140 -6.36 -8.69 -10.76
C ILE A 140 -7.65 -8.77 -9.95
N GLU A 141 -7.79 -7.91 -8.95
CA GLU A 141 -8.99 -7.77 -8.16
C GLU A 141 -9.86 -6.62 -8.67
N SER A 142 -11.17 -6.83 -8.65
CA SER A 142 -12.16 -5.85 -9.11
C SER A 142 -12.83 -5.20 -7.91
N TYR A 143 -12.67 -3.88 -7.79
CA TYR A 143 -13.33 -3.03 -6.82
C TYR A 143 -14.40 -2.19 -7.53
N PRO A 144 -15.32 -1.52 -6.80
CA PRO A 144 -16.40 -0.75 -7.44
C PRO A 144 -15.91 0.25 -8.50
N THR A 145 -14.82 0.97 -8.21
CA THR A 145 -14.31 2.08 -9.01
C THR A 145 -12.99 1.79 -9.73
N VAL A 146 -12.32 0.67 -9.41
CA VAL A 146 -10.96 0.37 -9.91
C VAL A 146 -10.69 -1.14 -10.03
N PHE A 147 -9.71 -1.48 -10.87
CA PHE A 147 -9.03 -2.76 -10.89
C PHE A 147 -7.64 -2.61 -10.28
N HIS A 148 -7.23 -3.53 -9.42
CA HIS A 148 -5.91 -3.54 -8.79
C HIS A 148 -5.18 -4.85 -9.09
N ALA A 149 -3.90 -4.77 -9.47
CA ALA A 149 -3.06 -5.96 -9.44
C ALA A 149 -2.45 -6.10 -8.05
N VAL A 150 -2.73 -7.24 -7.43
CA VAL A 150 -2.37 -7.52 -6.04
C VAL A 150 -1.64 -8.85 -5.95
N ALA A 151 -0.89 -9.03 -4.88
CA ALA A 151 -0.38 -10.33 -4.46
C ALA A 151 -0.37 -10.38 -2.93
N THR A 152 -0.38 -11.59 -2.37
CA THR A 152 -0.37 -11.77 -0.91
C THR A 152 0.84 -12.59 -0.50
N VAL A 153 1.67 -12.03 0.36
CA VAL A 153 2.83 -12.68 0.96
C VAL A 153 2.49 -13.00 2.41
N ALA A 154 2.80 -14.22 2.86
CA ALA A 154 2.55 -14.64 4.23
C ALA A 154 3.69 -15.51 4.78
N GLY A 155 3.76 -15.64 6.11
CA GLY A 155 4.69 -16.52 6.80
C GLY A 155 4.27 -16.76 8.26
N GLN A 156 4.84 -17.80 8.88
CA GLN A 156 4.65 -18.07 10.30
C GLN A 156 5.65 -17.23 11.09
N LEU A 157 5.18 -16.38 12.00
CA LEU A 157 6.05 -15.60 12.87
C LEU A 157 6.90 -16.53 13.76
N GLN A 158 8.15 -16.12 14.05
CA GLN A 158 8.95 -16.83 15.05
C GLN A 158 8.33 -16.62 16.45
N LYS A 159 8.53 -17.58 17.35
CA LYS A 159 7.84 -17.63 18.66
C LYS A 159 8.01 -16.38 19.52
N ASP A 160 9.15 -15.72 19.44
CA ASP A 160 9.53 -14.61 20.33
C ASP A 160 9.50 -13.24 19.62
N VAL A 161 8.87 -13.14 18.44
CA VAL A 161 8.74 -11.87 17.73
C VAL A 161 7.72 -10.97 18.42
N THR A 162 8.16 -9.77 18.80
CA THR A 162 7.25 -8.75 19.33
C THR A 162 6.64 -7.93 18.19
N PHE A 163 5.50 -7.29 18.44
CA PHE A 163 4.91 -6.36 17.47
C PHE A 163 5.87 -5.22 17.07
N CYS A 164 6.72 -4.76 17.99
CA CYS A 164 7.76 -3.78 17.68
C CYS A 164 8.78 -4.28 16.66
N ASP A 165 9.14 -5.57 16.71
CA ASP A 165 10.05 -6.18 15.74
C ASP A 165 9.38 -6.29 14.36
N ILE A 166 8.08 -6.58 14.33
CA ILE A 166 7.28 -6.58 13.10
C ILE A 166 7.28 -5.20 12.46
N LEU A 167 7.00 -4.15 13.24
CA LEU A 167 7.03 -2.78 12.74
C LEU A 167 8.41 -2.40 12.19
N LYS A 168 9.50 -2.71 12.91
CA LYS A 168 10.87 -2.41 12.43
C LYS A 168 11.22 -3.15 11.13
N ALA A 169 10.69 -4.37 10.94
CA ALA A 169 10.97 -5.16 9.75
C ALA A 169 10.14 -4.72 8.54
N MET A 170 8.84 -4.48 8.76
CA MET A 170 7.86 -4.30 7.68
C MET A 170 7.61 -2.82 7.35
N PHE A 171 7.70 -1.93 8.34
CA PHE A 171 7.30 -0.53 8.18
C PHE A 171 8.46 0.35 7.68
N PRO A 172 8.21 1.30 6.77
CA PRO A 172 6.95 1.52 6.04
C PRO A 172 6.77 0.48 4.92
N GLY A 173 5.54 0.31 4.43
CA GLY A 173 5.23 -0.66 3.36
C GLY A 173 6.08 -0.43 2.10
N GLY A 174 6.48 -1.51 1.42
CA GLY A 174 7.32 -1.44 0.23
C GLY A 174 6.67 -0.67 -0.92
N SER A 175 5.35 -0.79 -1.06
CA SER A 175 4.55 -0.13 -2.09
C SER A 175 4.57 1.42 -1.99
N ILE A 176 4.78 1.95 -0.78
CA ILE A 176 4.72 3.39 -0.49
C ILE A 176 6.09 4.04 -0.23
N THR A 177 7.17 3.27 -0.28
CA THR A 177 8.56 3.75 -0.20
C THR A 177 9.26 3.65 -1.55
N GLY A 178 9.83 2.51 -1.87
CA GLY A 178 10.73 2.30 -2.99
C GLY A 178 11.67 1.13 -2.75
N ALA A 179 12.53 0.84 -3.71
CA ALA A 179 13.48 -0.25 -3.64
C ALA A 179 14.87 0.23 -4.09
N PRO A 180 15.95 0.03 -3.30
CA PRO A 180 15.98 -0.51 -1.92
C PRO A 180 15.33 0.41 -0.87
N LYS A 181 14.55 -0.16 0.06
CA LYS A 181 13.68 0.59 1.01
C LYS A 181 14.41 1.72 1.75
N ILE A 182 15.52 1.41 2.41
CA ILE A 182 16.27 2.37 3.25
C ILE A 182 16.75 3.56 2.40
N ARG A 183 17.38 3.27 1.27
CA ARG A 183 17.90 4.31 0.37
C ARG A 183 16.78 5.16 -0.23
N SER A 184 15.65 4.54 -0.57
CA SER A 184 14.46 5.26 -1.03
C SER A 184 13.93 6.22 0.05
N MET A 185 13.91 5.83 1.32
CA MET A 185 13.47 6.69 2.42
C MET A 185 14.40 7.89 2.63
N GLU A 186 15.72 7.70 2.57
CA GLU A 186 16.70 8.81 2.65
C GLU A 186 16.49 9.84 1.53
N ILE A 187 16.24 9.37 0.30
CA ILE A 187 16.00 10.26 -0.83
C ILE A 187 14.65 10.96 -0.70
N ILE A 188 13.62 10.28 -0.18
CA ILE A 188 12.32 10.89 0.11
C ILE A 188 12.49 12.04 1.12
N ASP A 189 13.22 11.79 2.22
CA ASP A 189 13.49 12.80 3.25
C ASP A 189 14.28 14.00 2.70
N GLU A 190 15.24 13.76 1.81
CA GLU A 190 16.00 14.81 1.14
C GLU A 190 15.19 15.63 0.12
N THR A 191 14.17 15.01 -0.51
CA THR A 191 13.51 15.59 -1.69
C THR A 191 12.07 16.05 -1.46
N GLU A 192 11.34 15.50 -0.50
CA GLU A 192 10.01 15.98 -0.18
C GLU A 192 10.10 17.23 0.71
N PRO A 193 9.29 18.27 0.44
CA PRO A 193 9.36 19.53 1.21
C PRO A 193 8.75 19.41 2.61
N THR A 194 8.13 18.28 2.93
CA THR A 194 7.38 18.05 4.17
C THR A 194 7.49 16.61 4.61
N GLU A 195 7.54 16.38 5.91
CA GLU A 195 7.36 15.03 6.48
C GLU A 195 5.97 14.47 6.12
N ARG A 196 5.88 13.15 5.92
CA ARG A 196 4.62 12.52 5.51
C ARG A 196 3.58 12.41 6.63
N GLY A 197 4.01 12.36 7.89
CA GLY A 197 3.11 12.22 9.04
C GLY A 197 2.23 10.97 8.91
N VAL A 198 0.91 11.14 8.93
CA VAL A 198 -0.07 10.04 8.79
C VAL A 198 -0.06 9.44 7.37
N TYR A 199 0.29 10.23 6.35
CA TYR A 199 0.33 9.76 4.96
C TYR A 199 1.38 8.66 4.81
N THR A 200 1.01 7.58 4.09
CA THR A 200 1.81 6.35 3.94
C THR A 200 2.15 5.61 5.25
N GLY A 201 1.46 5.96 6.35
CA GLY A 201 1.47 5.18 7.58
C GLY A 201 0.51 3.99 7.54
N GLY A 202 0.14 3.48 8.72
CA GLY A 202 -0.84 2.41 8.89
C GLY A 202 -1.90 2.79 9.91
N ILE A 203 -3.15 2.40 9.66
CA ILE A 203 -4.27 2.52 10.59
C ILE A 203 -4.84 1.12 10.79
N GLY A 204 -4.99 0.71 12.05
CA GLY A 204 -5.48 -0.62 12.41
C GLY A 204 -5.69 -0.75 13.91
N PHE A 205 -5.86 -1.97 14.38
CA PHE A 205 -6.03 -2.29 15.79
C PHE A 205 -5.12 -3.46 16.16
N ILE A 206 -4.78 -3.54 17.45
CA ILE A 206 -4.05 -4.67 18.01
C ILE A 206 -4.98 -5.25 19.08
N SER A 207 -5.35 -6.50 18.90
CA SER A 207 -6.21 -7.23 19.82
C SER A 207 -5.40 -7.83 20.98
N ILE A 208 -6.08 -8.12 22.08
CA ILE A 208 -5.48 -8.68 23.31
C ILE A 208 -4.90 -10.08 23.07
N ASP A 209 -5.47 -10.83 22.12
CA ASP A 209 -4.98 -12.14 21.68
C ASP A 209 -3.75 -12.04 20.75
N GLY A 210 -3.26 -10.84 20.46
CA GLY A 210 -2.11 -10.60 19.59
C GLY A 210 -2.48 -10.51 18.10
N SER A 211 -3.75 -10.61 17.73
CA SER A 211 -4.18 -10.38 16.35
C SER A 211 -4.11 -8.92 15.95
N VAL A 212 -3.82 -8.70 14.66
CA VAL A 212 -3.65 -7.38 14.02
C VAL A 212 -4.42 -7.36 12.71
#